data_AF-A0A959CU90-F1
#
_entry.id   AF-A0A959CU90-F1
#
_cell.length_a   1.000
_cell.length_b   1.000
_cell.length_c   1.000
_cell.angle_alpha   90.00
_cell.angle_beta   90.00
_cell.angle_gamma   90.00
#
_symmetry.space_group_name_H-M   'P 1'
#
loop_
_entity.id
_entity.type
_entity.pdbx_description
1 polymer ?
#
loop_
_entity_poly.entity_id
_entity_poly.type
_entity_poly.pdbx_seq_one_letter_code
_entity_poly.pdbx_strand_id
1 'polypeptide(L)'
;MIERSRMKMDMIGQTVLILSIALTGFSNLPRAWFIILFAILGVWQGASALHLALAYEYQARYPFLWLFSGLLLALPLGIWLMGDWVMAPLGLGLLTYYIVTVRDTAYVLQRPRPFWDL
;
A
#
# COMPACT_ATOMS: atom_id res chain seq x y z
N MET A 1 5.71 19.49 5.69
CA MET A 1 4.33 19.16 6.09
C MET A 1 3.70 18.35 4.96
N ILE A 2 3.02 17.24 5.23
CA ILE A 2 2.46 16.37 4.18
C ILE A 2 1.29 17.08 3.49
N GLU A 3 1.29 17.09 2.16
CA GLU A 3 0.21 17.67 1.34
C GLU A 3 -1.07 16.83 1.40
N ARG A 4 -2.23 17.51 1.47
CA ARG A 4 -3.55 16.84 1.51
C ARG A 4 -3.87 16.13 0.21
N SER A 5 -3.58 16.76 -0.93
CA SER A 5 -3.79 16.21 -2.28
C SER A 5 -3.05 14.89 -2.44
N ARG A 6 -1.79 14.84 -2.03
CA ARG A 6 -0.94 13.65 -2.02
C ARG A 6 -1.57 12.50 -1.22
N MET A 7 -2.02 12.76 0.01
CA MET A 7 -2.64 11.72 0.85
C MET A 7 -3.98 11.22 0.28
N LYS A 8 -4.80 12.13 -0.27
CA LYS A 8 -6.05 11.74 -0.94
C LYS A 8 -5.80 10.87 -2.16
N MET A 9 -4.86 11.26 -3.04
CA MET A 9 -4.53 10.51 -4.25
C MET A 9 -4.00 9.12 -3.90
N ASP A 10 -3.11 9.03 -2.91
CA ASP A 10 -2.56 7.76 -2.44
C ASP A 10 -3.66 6.84 -1.87
N MET A 11 -4.54 7.38 -1.03
CA MET A 11 -5.67 6.63 -0.47
C MET A 11 -6.61 6.13 -1.59
N ILE A 12 -7.04 7.01 -2.51
CA ILE A 12 -7.94 6.65 -3.61
C ILE A 12 -7.31 5.57 -4.50
N GLY A 13 -6.03 5.74 -4.88
CA GLY A 13 -5.32 4.75 -5.69
C GLY A 13 -5.29 3.37 -5.03
N GLN A 14 -4.96 3.32 -3.73
CA GLN A 14 -4.98 2.06 -2.97
C GLN A 14 -6.38 1.47 -2.85
N THR A 15 -7.42 2.29 -2.60
CA THR A 15 -8.81 1.80 -2.54
C THR A 15 -9.24 1.17 -3.87
N VAL A 16 -8.95 1.82 -5.00
CA VAL A 16 -9.28 1.30 -6.33
C VAL A 16 -8.56 -0.03 -6.60
N LEU A 17 -7.28 -0.13 -6.25
CA LEU A 17 -6.51 -1.36 -6.41
C LEU A 17 -7.03 -2.49 -5.51
N ILE A 18 -7.33 -2.21 -4.24
CA ILE A 18 -7.89 -3.21 -3.31
C ILE A 18 -9.26 -3.71 -3.80
N LEU A 19 -10.13 -2.81 -4.25
CA LEU A 19 -11.42 -3.20 -4.82
C LEU A 19 -11.24 -4.03 -6.10
N SER A 20 -10.31 -3.64 -6.98
CA SER A 20 -9.99 -4.41 -8.19
C SER A 20 -9.49 -5.82 -7.85
N ILE A 21 -8.65 -5.96 -6.83
CA ILE A 21 -8.16 -7.26 -6.33
C ILE A 21 -9.32 -8.10 -5.80
N ALA A 22 -10.20 -7.50 -4.98
CA ALA A 22 -11.36 -8.19 -4.43
C ALA A 22 -12.29 -8.69 -5.55
N LEU A 23 -12.67 -7.80 -6.48
CA LEU A 23 -13.50 -8.15 -7.64
C LEU A 23 -12.88 -9.25 -8.50
N THR A 24 -11.56 -9.17 -8.75
CA THR A 24 -10.83 -10.19 -9.50
C THR A 24 -10.90 -11.54 -8.76
N GLY A 25 -10.76 -11.55 -7.44
CA GLY A 25 -10.86 -12.76 -6.62
C GLY A 25 -12.24 -13.44 -6.64
N PHE A 26 -13.32 -12.69 -6.89
CA PHE A 26 -14.68 -13.23 -7.05
C PHE A 26 -15.05 -13.56 -8.50
N SER A 27 -14.17 -13.27 -9.45
CA SER A 27 -14.40 -13.47 -10.88
C SER A 27 -13.73 -14.74 -11.40
N ASN A 28 -14.12 -15.20 -12.59
CA ASN A 28 -13.44 -16.29 -13.30
C ASN A 28 -12.19 -15.81 -14.09
N LEU A 29 -11.61 -14.67 -13.73
CA LEU A 29 -10.42 -14.17 -14.40
C LEU A 29 -9.20 -15.07 -14.12
N PRO A 30 -8.24 -15.14 -15.06
CA PRO A 30 -6.99 -15.85 -14.82
C PRO A 30 -6.28 -15.35 -13.57
N ARG A 31 -5.80 -16.29 -12.75
CA ARG A 31 -5.08 -16.01 -11.50
C ARG A 31 -3.90 -15.04 -11.66
N ALA A 32 -3.27 -15.02 -12.84
CA ALA A 32 -2.20 -14.07 -13.16
C ALA A 32 -2.64 -12.61 -12.93
N TRP A 33 -3.89 -12.25 -13.22
CA TRP A 33 -4.40 -10.89 -12.99
C TRP A 33 -4.47 -10.52 -11.52
N PHE A 34 -4.88 -11.46 -10.66
CA PHE A 34 -4.85 -11.26 -9.22
C PHE A 34 -3.43 -10.97 -8.74
N ILE A 35 -2.45 -11.77 -9.18
CA ILE A 35 -1.04 -11.60 -8.82
C ILE A 35 -0.49 -10.25 -9.32
N ILE A 36 -0.83 -9.86 -10.56
CA ILE A 36 -0.41 -8.57 -11.13
C ILE A 36 -0.96 -7.41 -10.33
N LEU A 37 -2.27 -7.37 -10.06
CA LEU A 37 -2.91 -6.29 -9.29
C LEU A 37 -2.34 -6.20 -7.88
N PHE A 38 -2.09 -7.36 -7.27
CA PHE A 38 -1.49 -7.45 -5.94
C PHE A 38 -0.04 -6.93 -5.93
N ALA A 39 0.75 -7.27 -6.95
CA ALA A 39 2.10 -6.74 -7.12
C ALA A 39 2.09 -5.22 -7.36
N ILE A 40 1.17 -4.72 -8.18
CA ILE A 40 0.99 -3.27 -8.42
C ILE A 40 0.65 -2.56 -7.10
N LEU A 41 -0.25 -3.10 -6.29
CA LEU A 41 -0.57 -2.54 -4.98
C LEU A 41 0.66 -2.52 -4.06
N GLY A 42 1.43 -3.60 -4.01
CA GLY A 42 2.66 -3.65 -3.21
C GLY A 42 3.70 -2.62 -3.65
N VAL A 43 3.94 -2.48 -4.95
CA VAL A 43 4.85 -1.47 -5.50
C VAL A 43 4.35 -0.06 -5.20
N TRP A 44 3.04 0.20 -5.39
CA TRP A 44 2.43 1.50 -5.08
C TRP A 44 2.61 1.86 -3.61
N GLN A 45 2.29 0.94 -2.70
CA GLN A 45 2.42 1.16 -1.25
C GLN A 45 3.87 1.32 -0.82
N GLY A 46 4.80 0.54 -1.40
CA GLY A 46 6.23 0.68 -1.17
C GLY A 46 6.78 2.03 -1.64
N ALA A 47 6.41 2.47 -2.85
CA ALA A 47 6.78 3.79 -3.37
C ALA A 47 6.18 4.92 -2.54
N SER A 48 4.92 4.77 -2.10
CA SER A 48 4.27 5.72 -1.19
C SER A 48 5.01 5.81 0.15
N ALA A 49 5.39 4.67 0.74
CA ALA A 49 6.13 4.63 2.01
C ALA A 49 7.48 5.30 1.88
N LEU A 50 8.20 5.04 0.78
CA LEU A 50 9.52 5.60 0.49
C LEU A 50 9.43 7.12 0.33
N HIS A 51 8.45 7.59 -0.45
CA HIS A 51 8.23 9.02 -0.62
C HIS A 51 7.87 9.71 0.70
N LEU A 52 7.02 9.11 1.55
CA LEU A 52 6.69 9.68 2.86
C LEU A 52 7.90 9.73 3.80
N ALA A 53 8.73 8.68 3.79
CA ALA A 53 9.93 8.62 4.61
C ALA A 53 10.97 9.65 4.17
N LEU A 54 11.22 9.80 2.87
CA LEU A 54 12.29 10.67 2.35
C LEU A 54 11.85 12.15 2.24
N ALA A 55 10.68 12.42 1.67
CA ALA A 55 10.26 13.80 1.39
C ALA A 55 9.67 14.52 2.62
N TYR A 56 9.16 13.76 3.59
CA TYR A 56 8.48 14.33 4.76
C TYR A 56 9.03 13.80 6.10
N GLU A 57 10.14 13.07 6.08
CA GLU A 57 10.79 12.48 7.27
C GLU A 57 9.82 11.70 8.17
N TYR A 58 8.81 11.06 7.55
CA TYR A 58 7.70 10.50 8.30
C TYR A 58 8.07 9.12 8.86
N GLN A 59 8.63 9.12 10.08
CA GLN A 59 9.22 7.95 10.75
C GLN A 59 8.27 6.75 10.88
N ALA A 60 6.96 6.98 10.95
CA ALA A 60 5.97 5.92 11.05
C ALA A 60 5.93 4.97 9.81
N ARG A 61 6.57 5.33 8.70
CA ARG A 61 6.58 4.54 7.45
C ARG A 61 7.80 3.62 7.31
N TYR A 62 8.84 3.79 8.13
CA TYR A 62 10.03 2.94 8.08
C TYR A 62 9.75 1.45 8.33
N PRO A 63 8.90 1.04 9.28
CA PRO A 63 8.57 -0.37 9.47
C PRO A 63 8.00 -1.03 8.20
N PHE A 64 7.22 -0.27 7.42
CA PHE A 64 6.64 -0.77 6.17
C PHE A 64 7.67 -0.87 5.04
N LEU A 65 8.69 -0.03 5.03
CA LEU A 65 9.82 -0.19 4.11
C LEU A 65 10.55 -1.50 4.38
N TRP A 66 10.87 -1.79 5.66
CA TRP A 66 11.47 -3.06 6.04
C TRP A 66 10.58 -4.25 5.71
N LEU A 67 9.28 -4.12 5.99
CA LEU A 67 8.28 -5.15 5.65
C LEU A 67 8.26 -5.42 4.14
N PHE A 68 8.11 -4.40 3.30
CA PHE A 68 8.03 -4.56 1.85
C PHE A 68 9.34 -5.04 1.24
N SER A 69 10.50 -4.55 1.71
CA SER A 69 11.80 -5.05 1.28
C SER A 69 12.00 -6.52 1.67
N GLY A 70 11.68 -6.89 2.91
CA GLY A 70 11.76 -8.28 3.37
C GLY A 70 10.82 -9.19 2.58
N LEU A 71 9.60 -8.73 2.31
CA LEU A 71 8.61 -9.46 1.52
C LEU A 71 9.05 -9.63 0.06
N LEU A 72 9.64 -8.61 -0.57
CA LEU A 72 10.20 -8.68 -1.93
C LEU A 72 11.34 -9.70 -2.03
N LEU A 73 12.24 -9.72 -1.04
CA LEU A 73 13.35 -10.68 -1.00
C LEU A 73 12.89 -12.10 -0.68
N ALA A 74 11.84 -12.24 0.15
CA ALA A 74 11.28 -13.53 0.52
C ALA A 74 10.34 -14.11 -0.53
N LEU A 75 9.76 -13.29 -1.41
CA LEU A 75 8.76 -13.70 -2.40
C LEU A 75 9.24 -14.84 -3.33
N PRO A 76 10.44 -14.78 -3.94
CA PRO A 76 10.94 -15.87 -4.79
C PRO A 76 11.05 -17.20 -4.04
N LEU A 77 11.56 -17.16 -2.80
CA LEU A 77 11.71 -18.34 -1.94
C LEU A 77 10.35 -18.85 -1.44
N GLY A 78 9.45 -17.95 -1.08
CA GLY A 78 8.13 -18.27 -0.55
C GLY A 78 7.21 -18.89 -1.59
N ILE A 79 7.31 -18.48 -2.86
CA ILE A 79 6.60 -19.14 -3.97
C ILE A 79 7.07 -20.59 -4.11
N TRP A 80 8.38 -20.84 -4.01
CA TRP A 80 8.95 -22.18 -4.11
C TRP A 80 8.61 -23.08 -2.92
N LEU A 81 8.52 -22.52 -1.71
CA LEU A 81 8.38 -23.30 -0.47
C LEU A 81 6.94 -23.42 0.06
N MET A 82 6.13 -22.37 -0.08
CA MET A 82 4.79 -22.29 0.53
C MET A 82 3.66 -22.16 -0.51
N GLY A 83 4.00 -22.00 -1.80
CA GLY A 83 3.04 -21.81 -2.87
C GLY A 83 2.09 -20.65 -2.57
N ASP A 84 0.79 -20.93 -2.63
CA ASP A 84 -0.27 -19.92 -2.52
C ASP A 84 -0.39 -19.31 -1.12
N TRP A 85 0.06 -20.02 -0.09
CA TRP A 85 -0.03 -19.58 1.29
C TRP A 85 0.83 -18.34 1.57
N VAL A 86 1.86 -18.08 0.75
CA VAL A 86 2.69 -16.87 0.87
C VAL A 86 1.88 -15.58 0.64
N MET A 87 0.75 -15.67 -0.07
CA MET A 87 -0.10 -14.52 -0.37
C MET A 87 -0.86 -14.01 0.87
N ALA A 88 -1.12 -14.87 1.85
CA ALA A 88 -1.83 -14.49 3.08
C ALA A 88 -1.05 -13.47 3.93
N PRO A 89 0.21 -13.71 4.35
CA PRO A 89 0.97 -12.72 5.12
C PRO A 89 1.27 -11.46 4.31
N LEU A 90 1.49 -11.58 2.99
CA LEU A 90 1.61 -10.42 2.11
C LEU A 90 0.32 -9.58 2.13
N GLY A 91 -0.84 -10.23 2.05
CA GLY A 91 -2.14 -9.56 2.01
C GLY A 91 -2.43 -8.82 3.31
N LEU A 92 -2.09 -9.43 4.45
CA LEU A 92 -2.17 -8.79 5.76
C LEU A 92 -1.26 -7.56 5.85
N GLY A 93 -0.04 -7.64 5.31
CA GLY A 93 0.89 -6.51 5.24
C GLY A 93 0.33 -5.34 4.44
N LEU A 94 -0.16 -5.61 3.23
CA LEU A 94 -0.76 -4.58 2.36
C LEU A 94 -2.02 -3.95 2.97
N LEU A 95 -2.87 -4.77 3.61
CA LEU A 95 -4.08 -4.30 4.28
C LEU A 95 -3.73 -3.41 5.49
N THR A 96 -2.73 -3.82 6.27
CA THR A 96 -2.25 -3.04 7.42
C THR A 96 -1.71 -1.68 6.97
N TYR A 97 -0.93 -1.64 5.89
CA TYR A 97 -0.45 -0.39 5.30
C TYR A 97 -1.60 0.51 4.86
N TYR A 98 -2.61 -0.05 4.21
CA TYR A 98 -3.80 0.69 3.79
C TYR A 98 -4.54 1.30 4.97
N ILE A 99 -4.78 0.53 6.04
CA ILE A 99 -5.44 1.03 7.26
C ILE A 99 -4.67 2.22 7.86
N VAL A 100 -3.34 2.13 7.95
CA VAL A 100 -2.49 3.24 8.42
C VAL A 100 -2.59 4.44 7.47
N THR A 101 -2.65 4.22 6.16
CA THR A 101 -2.84 5.29 5.17
C THR A 101 -4.18 6.00 5.31
N VAL A 102 -5.27 5.27 5.57
CA VAL A 102 -6.59 5.88 5.84
C VAL A 102 -6.54 6.72 7.12
N ARG A 103 -5.96 6.19 8.20
CA ARG A 103 -5.80 6.92 9.47
C ARG A 103 -5.00 8.22 9.28
N ASP A 104 -3.86 8.13 8.61
CA ASP A 104 -3.00 9.30 8.38
C ASP A 104 -3.66 10.32 7.47
N THR A 105 -4.42 9.86 6.47
CA THR A 105 -5.19 10.74 5.59
C THR A 105 -6.25 11.50 6.38
N ALA A 106 -7.01 10.81 7.24
CA ALA A 106 -7.99 11.46 8.10
C ALA A 106 -7.34 12.53 9.00
N TYR A 107 -6.18 12.22 9.60
CA TYR A 107 -5.44 13.16 10.42
C TYR A 107 -4.94 14.38 9.62
N VAL A 108 -4.42 14.18 8.41
CA VAL A 108 -3.97 15.28 7.53
C VAL A 108 -5.13 16.17 7.07
N LEU A 109 -6.30 15.61 6.83
CA LEU A 109 -7.49 16.36 6.40
C LEU A 109 -8.11 17.22 7.51
N GLN A 110 -7.99 16.80 8.77
CA GLN A 110 -8.49 17.54 9.94
C GLN A 110 -7.64 18.75 10.32
N ARG A 111 -6.42 18.89 9.78
CA ARG A 111 -5.55 20.04 10.10
C ARG A 111 -6.21 21.36 9.63
N PRO A 112 -5.87 22.52 10.24
CA PRO A 112 -6.26 23.82 9.70
C PRO A 112 -5.68 24.00 8.29
N ARG A 113 -6.41 24.66 7.38
CA ARG A 113 -5.89 24.98 6.04
C ARG A 113 -4.88 26.14 6.18
N PRO A 114 -3.64 26.01 5.70
CA PRO A 114 -2.78 27.17 5.58
C PRO A 114 -3.43 28.14 4.58
N PHE A 115 -3.29 29.45 4.82
CA PHE A 115 -3.86 30.50 3.98
C PHE A 115 -3.48 30.37 2.50
N TRP A 116 -2.33 29.74 2.21
CA TRP A 116 -1.77 29.49 0.89
C TRP A 116 -2.34 28.27 0.14
N ASP A 117 -3.21 27.47 0.78
CA ASP A 117 -3.87 26.28 0.19
C ASP A 117 -5.26 26.62 -0.43
N LEU A 118 -5.51 27.90 -0.77
CA LEU A 118 -6.78 28.43 -1.33
C LEU A 118 -6.80 28.42 -2.86
#